data_AF-A0A972BI78-F1
#
_entry.id   AF-A0A972BI78-F1
#
_cell.length_a   1.000
_cell.length_b   1.000
_cell.length_c   1.000
_cell.angle_alpha   90.00
_cell.angle_beta   90.00
_cell.angle_gamma   90.00
#
_symmetry.space_group_name_H-M   'P 1'
#
loop_
_entity.id
_entity.type
_entity.pdbx_description
1 polymer ?
#
loop_
_entity_poly.entity_id
_entity_poly.type
_entity_poly.pdbx_seq_one_letter_code
_entity_poly.pdbx_strand_id
1 'polypeptide(L)'
;MNSADFPYIGTPDDYDYSFNNSVSKRQITQLLDLSWVEAAYNIGFLGPSGVGKTHLAVTLGIHAVESSRSPVDLSNIVFTVH
;
A
#
# COMPACT_ATOMS: atom_id res chain seq x y z
N MET A 1 -19.36 5.67 7.72
CA MET A 1 -17.96 5.79 7.28
C MET A 1 -17.20 4.67 7.96
N ASN A 2 -16.82 3.63 7.22
CA ASN A 2 -16.00 2.55 7.77
C ASN A 2 -14.56 3.07 7.83
N SER A 3 -14.07 3.33 9.03
CA SER A 3 -12.67 3.64 9.27
C SER A 3 -11.83 2.43 8.86
N ALA A 4 -10.77 2.69 8.11
CA ALA A 4 -9.75 1.69 7.81
C ALA A 4 -9.06 1.28 9.12
N ASP A 5 -9.15 0.01 9.50
CA ASP A 5 -8.47 -0.49 10.71
C ASP A 5 -7.13 -1.11 10.30
N PHE A 6 -6.08 -0.28 10.24
CA PHE A 6 -4.74 -0.76 9.91
C PHE A 6 -4.11 -1.44 11.13
N PRO A 7 -3.48 -2.63 10.99
CA PRO A 7 -2.93 -3.39 12.11
C PRO A 7 -1.76 -2.69 12.82
N TYR A 8 -1.15 -1.68 12.19
CA TYR A 8 -0.13 -0.80 12.75
C TYR A 8 0.03 0.45 11.87
N ILE A 9 0.79 1.43 12.35
CA ILE A 9 1.20 2.61 11.57
C ILE A 9 2.61 2.36 11.01
N GLY A 10 2.80 2.54 9.72
CA GLY A 10 4.10 2.41 9.06
C GLY A 10 4.23 3.39 7.89
N THR A 11 5.46 3.72 7.53
CA THR A 11 5.77 4.58 6.37
C THR A 11 6.43 3.79 5.23
N PRO A 12 6.33 4.27 3.98
CA PRO A 12 7.04 3.66 2.85
C PRO A 12 8.57 3.68 2.98
N ASP A 13 9.11 4.57 3.81
CA ASP A 13 10.54 4.68 4.12
C ASP A 13 11.02 3.61 5.10
N ASP A 14 10.10 3.03 5.89
CA ASP A 14 10.41 1.91 6.80
C ASP A 14 10.60 0.57 6.07
N TYR A 15 10.33 0.52 4.76
CA TYR A 15 10.51 -0.68 3.96
C TYR A 15 11.99 -0.87 3.58
N ASP A 16 12.57 -2.02 3.95
CA ASP A 16 13.94 -2.38 3.56
C ASP A 16 14.00 -2.84 2.09
N TYR A 17 14.25 -1.89 1.19
CA TYR A 17 14.44 -2.15 -0.24
C TYR A 17 15.70 -2.97 -0.56
N SER A 18 16.64 -3.12 0.38
CA SER A 18 17.85 -3.93 0.18
C SER A 18 17.58 -5.43 0.40
N PHE A 19 16.54 -5.75 1.18
CA PHE A 19 16.14 -7.12 1.49
C PHE A 19 15.37 -7.80 0.34
N ASN A 20 14.67 -7.03 -0.51
CA ASN A 20 13.88 -7.58 -1.61
C ASN A 20 13.87 -6.69 -2.87
N ASN A 21 14.41 -7.20 -3.98
CA ASN A 21 14.44 -6.54 -5.30
C ASN A 21 13.18 -6.78 -6.15
N SER A 22 12.17 -7.53 -5.69
CA SER A 22 10.97 -7.81 -6.47
C SER A 22 10.07 -6.57 -6.63
N VAL A 23 10.20 -5.59 -5.74
CA VAL A 23 9.51 -4.30 -5.83
C VAL A 23 10.53 -3.19 -5.67
N SER A 24 10.70 -2.39 -6.72
CA SER A 24 11.63 -1.27 -6.70
C SER A 24 11.07 -0.07 -5.94
N LYS A 25 11.96 0.73 -5.31
CA LYS A 25 11.58 2.02 -4.69
C LYS A 25 10.82 2.94 -5.65
N ARG A 26 11.18 2.90 -6.94
CA ARG A 26 10.49 3.65 -7.99
C ARG A 26 9.02 3.24 -8.11
N GLN A 27 8.72 1.94 -8.15
CA GLN A 27 7.34 1.45 -8.23
C GLN A 27 6.54 1.88 -7.00
N ILE A 28 7.09 1.74 -5.78
CA ILE A 28 6.41 2.21 -4.58
C ILE A 28 6.15 3.72 -4.63
N THR A 29 7.13 4.51 -5.06
CA THR A 29 6.97 5.96 -5.20
C THR A 29 5.83 6.31 -6.16
N GLN A 30 5.68 5.59 -7.29
CA GLN A 30 4.57 5.80 -8.22
C GLN A 30 3.20 5.43 -7.61
N LEU A 31 3.16 4.44 -6.71
CA LEU A 31 1.93 4.10 -5.99
C LEU A 31 1.55 5.17 -4.95
N LEU A 32 2.52 5.97 -4.47
CA LEU A 32 2.26 7.11 -3.58
C LEU A 32 1.62 8.31 -4.30
N ASP A 33 1.65 8.35 -5.64
CA ASP A 33 0.95 9.39 -6.41
C ASP A 33 -0.58 9.18 -6.41
N LEU A 34 -1.08 8.05 -5.87
CA LEU A 34 -2.50 7.70 -5.72
C LEU A 34 -3.35 7.70 -7.01
N SER A 35 -2.73 7.83 -8.18
CA SER A 35 -3.41 7.77 -9.49
C SER A 35 -4.25 6.48 -9.69
N TRP A 36 -3.85 5.38 -9.05
CA TRP A 36 -4.57 4.11 -9.05
C TRP A 36 -5.87 4.15 -8.23
N VAL A 37 -5.97 5.01 -7.21
CA VAL A 37 -7.19 5.21 -6.42
C VAL A 37 -8.25 5.89 -7.29
N GLU A 38 -7.88 6.98 -7.96
CA GLU A 38 -8.75 7.72 -8.87
C GLU A 38 -9.19 6.87 -10.07
N ALA A 39 -8.31 5.98 -10.54
CA ALA A 39 -8.60 5.05 -11.62
C ALA A 39 -9.35 3.77 -11.18
N ALA A 40 -9.66 3.62 -9.89
CA ALA A 40 -10.29 2.42 -9.31
C ALA A 40 -9.55 1.12 -9.65
N TYR A 41 -8.21 1.15 -9.65
CA TYR A 41 -7.37 -0.02 -9.84
C TYR A 41 -7.02 -0.70 -8.52
N ASN A 42 -7.02 -2.03 -8.54
CA ASN A 42 -6.65 -2.84 -7.39
C ASN A 42 -5.15 -3.14 -7.41
N ILE A 43 -4.48 -3.02 -6.26
CA ILE A 43 -3.06 -3.36 -6.09
C ILE A 43 -2.95 -4.66 -5.31
N GLY A 44 -2.24 -5.63 -5.87
CA GLY A 44 -1.89 -6.88 -5.19
C GLY A 44 -0.38 -7.05 -5.05
N PHE A 45 0.08 -7.48 -3.88
CA PHE A 45 1.48 -7.83 -3.63
C PHE A 45 1.64 -9.35 -3.62
N LEU A 46 2.45 -9.87 -4.54
CA LEU A 46 2.72 -11.31 -4.68
C LEU A 46 4.18 -11.63 -4.36
N GLY A 47 4.43 -12.71 -3.63
CA GLY A 47 5.79 -13.17 -3.32
C GLY A 47 5.84 -14.12 -2.11
N PRO A 48 7.02 -14.60 -1.70
CA PRO A 48 7.12 -15.47 -0.53
C PRO A 48 6.65 -14.79 0.77
N SER A 49 6.37 -15.59 1.81
CA SER A 49 6.03 -15.05 3.14
C SER A 49 7.22 -14.28 3.73
N GLY A 50 6.95 -13.18 4.44
CA GLY A 50 7.98 -12.42 5.16
C GLY A 50 8.72 -11.37 4.34
N VAL A 51 8.34 -11.12 3.08
CA VAL A 51 9.00 -10.12 2.22
C VAL A 51 8.42 -8.70 2.31
N GLY A 52 7.68 -8.38 3.38
CA GLY A 52 7.14 -7.04 3.61
C GLY A 52 5.90 -6.66 2.80
N LYS A 53 5.20 -7.62 2.18
CA LYS A 53 3.96 -7.37 1.41
C LYS A 53 2.87 -6.68 2.24
N THR A 54 2.65 -7.15 3.47
CA THR A 54 1.70 -6.53 4.42
C THR A 54 2.14 -5.13 4.83
N HIS A 55 3.45 -4.86 4.92
CA HIS A 55 3.97 -3.53 5.21
C HIS A 55 3.65 -2.55 4.10
N LEU A 56 4.01 -2.89 2.86
CA LEU A 56 3.71 -2.05 1.69
C LEU A 56 2.21 -1.77 1.55
N ALA A 57 1.40 -2.80 1.79
CA ALA A 57 -0.05 -2.72 1.83
C ALA A 57 -0.55 -1.66 2.84
N VAL A 58 -0.15 -1.81 4.11
CA VAL A 58 -0.54 -0.91 5.19
C VAL A 58 -0.06 0.51 4.94
N THR A 59 1.21 0.69 4.54
CA THR A 59 1.80 2.01 4.32
C THR A 59 1.11 2.77 3.18
N LEU A 60 0.73 2.07 2.10
CA LEU A 60 0.00 2.68 0.98
C LEU A 60 -1.43 3.05 1.37
N GLY A 61 -2.10 2.21 2.16
CA GLY A 61 -3.44 2.50 2.65
C GLY A 61 -3.47 3.70 3.59
N ILE A 62 -2.51 3.79 4.53
CA ILE A 62 -2.35 4.95 5.41
C ILE A 62 -2.11 6.20 4.59
N HIS A 63 -1.14 6.15 3.66
CA HIS A 63 -0.83 7.30 2.81
C HIS A 63 -2.04 7.75 1.96
N ALA A 64 -2.84 6.80 1.45
CA ALA A 64 -4.04 7.11 0.70
C ALA A 64 -5.06 7.87 1.56
N VAL A 65 -5.30 7.41 2.80
CA VAL A 65 -6.22 8.07 3.74
C VAL A 65 -5.72 9.46 4.13
N GLU A 66 -4.43 9.61 4.46
CA GLU A 66 -3.83 10.89 4.87
C GLU A 66 -3.81 11.93 3.76
N SER A 67 -3.52 11.52 2.52
CA SER A 67 -3.45 12.41 1.37
C SER A 67 -4.81 12.74 0.77
N SER A 68 -5.84 11.90 1.01
CA SER A 68 -7.18 12.13 0.53
C SER A 68 -7.95 13.14 1.39
N ARG A 69 -8.58 14.14 0.76
CA ARG A 69 -9.51 15.07 1.43
C ARG A 69 -10.94 14.53 1.55
N SER A 70 -11.22 13.37 0.94
CA SER A 70 -12.53 12.72 0.88
C SER A 70 -12.40 11.24 1.28
N PRO A 71 -13.47 10.56 1.71
CA PRO A 71 -13.40 9.15 2.10
C PRO A 71 -12.92 8.29 0.94
N VAL A 72 -11.73 7.68 1.06
CA VAL A 72 -11.22 6.71 0.08
C VAL A 72 -11.89 5.37 0.35
N ASP A 73 -12.51 4.82 -0.69
CA ASP A 73 -13.00 3.45 -0.63
C ASP A 73 -11.82 2.47 -0.73
N LEU A 74 -11.32 2.04 0.43
CA LEU A 74 -10.25 1.06 0.52
C LEU A 74 -10.72 -0.37 0.20
N SER A 75 -12.00 -0.61 -0.08
CA SER A 75 -12.48 -1.95 -0.47
C SER A 75 -11.89 -2.42 -1.80
N ASN A 76 -11.46 -1.48 -2.66
CA ASN A 76 -10.71 -1.76 -3.89
C ASN A 76 -9.22 -2.04 -3.62
N ILE A 77 -8.72 -1.75 -2.40
CA ILE A 77 -7.40 -2.22 -1.99
C ILE A 77 -7.54 -3.66 -1.53
N VAL A 78 -7.58 -4.56 -2.51
CA VAL A 78 -7.55 -5.99 -2.25
C VAL A 78 -6.13 -6.36 -1.80
N PHE A 79 -5.90 -6.34 -0.50
CA PHE A 79 -4.69 -6.87 0.15
C PHE A 79 -4.65 -8.40 0.07
N THR A 80 -4.57 -8.94 -1.13
CA THR A 80 -4.29 -10.37 -1.30
C THR A 80 -2.79 -10.57 -1.15
N VAL A 81 -2.40 -11.07 0.01
CA VAL A 81 -1.06 -11.59 0.28
C VAL A 81 -1.10 -13.09 -0.04
N HIS A 82 -0.64 -13.47 -1.23
CA HIS A 82 -0.30 -14.87 -1.56
C HIS A 82 1.21 -15.10 -1.42
#